data_AF-A0A661JV19-F1
#
_entry.id   AF-A0A661JV19-F1
#
_cell.length_a   1.000
_cell.length_b   1.000
_cell.length_c   1.000
_cell.angle_alpha   90.00
_cell.angle_beta   90.00
_cell.angle_gamma   90.00
#
_symmetry.space_group_name_H-M   'P 1'
#
loop_
_entity.id
_entity.type
_entity.pdbx_description
1 polymer ?
#
loop_
_entity_poly.entity_id
_entity_poly.type
_entity_poly.pdbx_seq_one_letter_code
_entity_poly.pdbx_strand_id
1 'polypeptide(L)'
;YRLNIGANAMVAWSVPDTRLDEVAKELVAMESISHCYERHGLDDYNLFTMIHGRDKKDVEDIINTAVLSLGLKRYRVYWSERELKKTSMLYAEEDD
;
A
#
# COMPACT_ATOMS: atom_id res chain seq x y z
N TYR A 1 -9.11 -21.45 -2.25
CA TYR A 1 -8.13 -20.46 -1.78
C TYR A 1 -7.02 -20.36 -2.81
N ARG A 2 -6.66 -19.15 -3.25
CA ARG A 2 -5.60 -18.95 -4.23
C ARG A 2 -4.34 -18.58 -3.46
N LEU A 3 -3.28 -19.37 -3.60
CA LEU A 3 -1.94 -18.96 -3.19
C LEU A 3 -1.48 -17.99 -4.28
N ASN A 4 -1.48 -16.70 -3.97
CA ASN A 4 -1.05 -15.68 -4.93
C ASN A 4 0.44 -15.87 -5.21
N ILE A 5 0.84 -15.75 -6.47
CA ILE A 5 2.23 -15.80 -6.89
C ILE A 5 2.87 -14.50 -6.36
N GLY A 6 3.69 -14.58 -5.30
CA GLY A 6 4.33 -13.43 -4.64
C GLY A 6 3.83 -13.10 -3.24
N ALA A 7 4.65 -12.37 -2.45
CA ALA A 7 4.27 -11.81 -1.17
C ALA A 7 3.57 -10.45 -1.33
N ASN A 8 2.65 -10.14 -0.41
CA ASN A 8 1.87 -8.92 -0.45
C ASN A 8 1.77 -8.32 0.97
N ALA A 9 1.87 -7.01 1.08
CA ALA A 9 1.68 -6.31 2.35
C ALA A 9 0.92 -4.99 2.16
N MET A 10 0.00 -4.71 3.07
CA MET A 10 -0.50 -3.35 3.25
C MET A 10 0.46 -2.63 4.18
N VAL A 11 0.93 -1.45 3.81
CA VAL A 11 1.78 -0.61 4.67
C VAL A 11 1.03 0.67 5.00
N ALA A 12 0.89 0.94 6.29
CA ALA A 12 0.35 2.19 6.81
C ALA A 12 1.52 3.10 7.17
N TRP A 13 1.53 4.30 6.62
CA TRP A 13 2.56 5.32 6.80
C TRP A 13 2.01 6.48 7.62
N SER A 14 2.81 6.96 8.56
CA SER A 14 2.54 8.22 9.26
C SER A 14 3.35 9.31 8.57
N VAL A 15 2.65 10.19 7.84
CA VAL A 15 3.26 11.25 7.03
C VAL A 15 2.78 12.59 7.55
N PRO A 16 3.67 13.57 7.81
CA PRO A 16 3.22 14.91 8.14
C PRO A 16 2.38 15.49 7.01
N ASP A 17 1.26 16.16 7.32
CA ASP A 17 0.34 16.72 6.32
C ASP A 17 1.05 17.64 5.31
N THR A 18 2.08 18.38 5.78
CA THR A 18 2.89 19.27 4.93
C THR A 18 3.73 18.56 3.87
N ARG A 19 3.91 17.24 3.99
CA ARG A 19 4.67 16.39 3.05
C ARG A 19 3.80 15.33 2.38
N LEU A 20 2.51 15.29 2.66
CA LEU A 20 1.62 14.22 2.23
C LEU A 20 1.63 14.06 0.70
N ASP A 21 1.41 15.16 -0.04
CA ASP A 21 1.39 15.14 -1.50
C ASP A 21 2.72 14.72 -2.12
N GLU A 22 3.84 15.23 -1.57
CA GLU A 22 5.21 14.88 -2.00
C GLU A 22 5.44 13.37 -1.84
N VAL A 23 5.18 12.85 -0.65
CA VAL A 23 5.38 11.43 -0.32
C VAL A 23 4.44 10.54 -1.13
N ALA A 24 3.16 10.92 -1.22
CA ALA A 24 2.17 10.15 -1.98
C ALA A 24 2.55 10.06 -3.46
N LYS A 25 3.02 11.15 -4.06
CA LYS A 25 3.48 11.17 -5.45
C LYS A 25 4.61 10.17 -5.70
N GLU A 26 5.60 10.13 -4.83
CA GLU A 26 6.74 9.20 -4.95
C GLU A 26 6.30 7.74 -4.74
N LEU A 27 5.43 7.47 -3.76
CA LEU A 27 4.92 6.12 -3.51
C LEU A 27 4.03 5.61 -4.66
N VAL A 28 3.17 6.45 -5.23
CA VAL A 28 2.30 6.09 -6.37
C VAL A 28 3.12 5.77 -7.63
N ALA A 29 4.32 6.35 -7.77
CA ALA A 29 5.20 6.09 -8.91
C ALA A 29 5.91 4.73 -8.83
N MET A 30 5.88 4.03 -7.68
CA MET A 30 6.53 2.73 -7.53
C MET A 30 5.67 1.63 -8.16
N GLU A 31 6.18 0.92 -9.17
CA GLU A 31 5.45 -0.16 -9.88
C GLU A 31 4.97 -1.29 -8.96
N SER A 32 5.67 -1.52 -7.84
CA SER A 32 5.30 -2.52 -6.84
C SER A 32 4.11 -2.12 -5.97
N ILE A 33 3.66 -0.87 -6.04
CA ILE A 33 2.49 -0.34 -5.34
C ILE A 33 1.29 -0.32 -6.29
N SER A 34 0.29 -1.15 -6.02
CA SER A 34 -0.92 -1.21 -6.85
C SER A 34 -2.01 -0.23 -6.42
N HIS A 35 -2.01 0.15 -5.14
CA HIS A 35 -2.99 1.07 -4.56
C HIS A 35 -2.30 1.95 -3.53
N CYS A 36 -2.65 3.23 -3.52
CA CYS A 36 -2.22 4.21 -2.53
C CYS A 36 -3.43 5.03 -2.13
N TYR A 37 -3.72 5.11 -0.83
CA TYR A 37 -4.88 5.82 -0.30
C TYR A 37 -4.46 6.76 0.82
N GLU A 38 -4.88 8.02 0.73
CA GLU A 38 -5.00 8.87 1.91
C GLU A 38 -6.24 8.44 2.70
N ARG A 39 -6.10 8.23 4.01
CA ARG A 39 -7.21 7.91 4.90
C ARG A 39 -6.91 8.36 6.32
N HIS A 40 -7.85 9.10 6.89
CA HIS A 40 -7.80 9.50 8.29
C HIS A 40 -8.56 8.51 9.19
N GLY A 41 -8.19 8.42 10.47
CA GLY A 41 -8.94 7.68 11.49
C GLY A 41 -8.24 6.46 12.11
N LEU A 42 -6.98 6.19 11.77
CA LEU A 42 -6.15 5.19 12.46
C LEU A 42 -4.92 5.86 13.09
N ASP A 43 -5.02 6.25 14.35
CA ASP A 43 -3.96 6.96 15.09
C ASP A 43 -3.34 8.11 14.26
N ASP A 44 -2.04 8.06 14.04
CA ASP A 44 -1.24 8.99 13.24
C ASP A 44 -0.93 8.48 11.81
N TYR A 45 -1.58 7.40 11.38
CA TYR A 45 -1.43 6.85 10.03
C TYR A 45 -2.45 7.47 9.09
N ASN A 46 -1.95 8.15 8.06
CA ASN A 46 -2.78 8.88 7.09
C ASN A 46 -2.60 8.42 5.65
N LEU A 47 -1.61 7.57 5.35
CA LEU A 47 -1.35 7.07 3.99
C LEU A 47 -1.18 5.55 3.99
N PHE A 48 -1.79 4.87 3.04
CA PHE A 48 -1.85 3.40 3.00
C PHE A 48 -1.50 2.89 1.62
N THR A 49 -0.50 2.01 1.51
CA THR A 49 -0.10 1.41 0.23
C THR A 49 -0.29 -0.10 0.23
N MET A 50 -0.65 -0.66 -0.92
CA MET A 50 -0.67 -2.10 -1.15
C MET A 50 0.55 -2.50 -2.00
N ILE A 51 1.52 -3.16 -1.37
CA ILE A 51 2.82 -3.53 -1.97
C ILE A 51 2.81 -5.00 -2.37
N HIS A 52 3.35 -5.28 -3.55
CA HIS A 52 3.53 -6.62 -4.11
C HIS A 52 5.01 -6.90 -4.39
N GLY A 53 5.45 -8.13 -4.14
CA GLY A 53 6.80 -8.59 -4.44
C GLY A 53 6.84 -10.11 -4.64
N ARG A 54 7.98 -10.62 -5.09
CA ARG A 54 8.16 -12.06 -5.38
C ARG A 54 8.19 -12.92 -4.11
N ASP A 55 8.70 -12.36 -3.02
CA ASP A 55 8.73 -12.95 -1.69
C ASP A 55 8.73 -11.83 -0.62
N LYS A 56 8.76 -12.22 0.66
CA LYS A 56 8.75 -11.24 1.76
C LYS A 56 9.98 -10.32 1.74
N LYS A 57 11.14 -10.83 1.34
CA LYS A 57 12.39 -10.07 1.31
C LYS A 57 12.33 -8.98 0.25
N ASP A 58 11.76 -9.29 -0.91
CA ASP A 58 11.51 -8.33 -2.00
C ASP A 58 10.61 -7.17 -1.52
N VAL A 59 9.51 -7.50 -0.81
CA VAL A 59 8.61 -6.48 -0.23
C VAL A 59 9.30 -5.65 0.86
N GLU A 60 10.09 -6.29 1.74
CA GLU A 60 10.88 -5.59 2.75
C GLU A 60 11.89 -4.63 2.13
N ASP A 61 12.54 -5.03 1.03
CA ASP A 61 13.49 -4.17 0.31
C ASP A 61 12.80 -2.96 -0.32
N ILE A 62 11.62 -3.16 -0.93
CA ILE A 62 10.79 -2.07 -1.45
C ILE A 62 10.41 -1.07 -0.33
N ILE A 63 9.97 -1.58 0.82
CA ILE A 63 9.64 -0.76 1.99
C ILE A 63 10.86 0.01 2.47
N ASN A 64 12.01 -0.66 2.58
CA ASN A 64 13.26 -0.03 3.02
C ASN A 64 13.71 1.07 2.04
N THR A 65 13.58 0.85 0.73
CA THR A 65 13.85 1.88 -0.27
C THR A 65 12.98 3.11 -0.04
N ALA A 66 11.66 2.94 0.12
CA ALA A 66 10.74 4.06 0.37
C ALA A 66 11.04 4.79 1.69
N VAL A 67 11.32 4.05 2.76
CA VAL A 67 11.70 4.60 4.08
C VAL A 67 12.95 5.46 3.98
N LEU A 68 13.99 4.95 3.32
CA LEU A 68 15.28 5.62 3.19
C LEU A 68 15.19 6.83 2.25
N SER A 69 14.51 6.72 1.11
CA SER A 69 14.44 7.80 0.13
C SER A 69 13.54 8.96 0.58
N LEU A 70 12.44 8.66 1.27
CA LEU A 70 11.44 9.66 1.68
C LEU A 70 11.60 10.12 3.13
N GLY A 71 12.49 9.46 3.89
CA GLY A 71 12.75 9.74 5.29
C GLY A 71 11.56 9.41 6.21
N LEU A 72 10.80 8.37 5.89
CA LEU A 72 9.59 7.96 6.62
C LEU A 72 9.98 7.20 7.88
N LYS A 73 9.73 7.78 9.06
CA LYS A 73 10.20 7.20 10.34
C LYS A 73 9.21 6.24 10.99
N ARG A 74 7.93 6.35 10.67
CA ARG A 74 6.87 5.61 11.33
C ARG A 74 5.96 4.98 10.29
N TYR A 75 5.93 3.66 10.29
CA TYR A 75 5.10 2.83 9.43
C TYR A 75 4.75 1.51 10.11
N ARG A 76 3.72 0.82 9.62
CA ARG A 76 3.34 -0.53 10.04
C ARG A 76 3.10 -1.40 8.83
N VAL A 77 3.60 -2.63 8.87
CA VAL A 77 3.46 -3.61 7.79
C VAL A 77 2.44 -4.67 8.20
N TYR A 78 1.42 -4.85 7.37
CA TYR A 78 0.37 -5.85 7.52
C TYR A 78 0.48 -6.86 6.38
N TRP A 79 1.08 -8.01 6.67
CA TRP A 79 1.25 -9.08 5.69
C TRP A 79 -0.08 -9.72 5.31
N SER A 80 -0.30 -9.91 4.01
CA SER A 80 -1.44 -10.70 3.54
C SER A 80 -1.16 -12.18 3.76
N GLU A 81 -1.91 -12.82 4.65
CA GLU A 81 -1.78 -14.27 4.91
C GLU A 81 -2.73 -15.09 4.05
N ARG A 82 -3.98 -14.62 3.88
CA ARG A 82 -5.05 -15.32 3.17
C ARG A 82 -5.93 -14.34 2.43
N GLU A 83 -6.12 -14.57 1.13
CA GLU A 83 -7.13 -13.86 0.35
C GLU A 83 -8.50 -14.53 0.58
N LEU A 84 -9.37 -13.83 1.31
CA LEU A 84 -10.74 -14.30 1.58
C LEU A 84 -11.68 -14.01 0.40
N LYS A 85 -11.52 -12.84 -0.24
CA LYS A 85 -12.30 -12.40 -1.39
C LYS A 85 -11.49 -11.40 -2.20
N LYS A 86 -11.45 -11.59 -3.52
CA LYS A 86 -10.99 -10.61 -4.51
C LYS A 86 -11.84 -10.77 -5.76
N THR A 87 -12.58 -9.73 -6.09
CA THR A 87 -13.48 -9.70 -7.25
C THR A 87 -13.63 -8.25 -7.69
N SER A 88 -13.88 -8.03 -8.97
CA SER A 88 -14.22 -6.70 -9.49
C SER A 88 -15.67 -6.38 -9.13
N MET A 89 -15.96 -5.08 -8.94
CA MET A 89 -17.35 -4.65 -8.81
C MET A 89 -18.08 -4.82 -10.14
N LEU A 90 -19.31 -5.32 -10.09
CA LEU A 90 -20.24 -5.27 -11.20
C LEU A 90 -21.21 -4.14 -10.89
N TYR A 91 -21.15 -3.07 -11.67
CA TYR A 91 -22.16 -2.01 -11.62
C TYR A 91 -23.31 -2.44 -12.53
N ALA A 92 -24.55 -2.30 -12.07
CA ALA A 92 -25.69 -2.35 -12.98
C ALA A 92 -25.59 -1.14 -13.91
N GLU A 93 -25.86 -1.33 -15.20
CA GLU A 93 -25.98 -0.19 -16.13
C GLU A 93 -27.10 0.72 -15.59
N GLU A 94 -26.81 2.00 -15.39
CA GLU A 94 -27.87 2.99 -15.19
C GLU A 94 -28.62 3.07 -16.53
N ASP A 95 -29.93 2.79 -16.51
CA ASP A 95 -30.80 3.01 -17.68
C ASP A 95 -30.76 4.51 -18.01
N ASP A 96 -30.03 4.89 -19.08
CA ASP A 96 -30.03 6.23 -19.69
C ASP A 96 -31.40 6.58 -20.30
#